data_AF-A0A970MMY8-F1
#
_entry.id   AF-A0A970MMY8-F1
#
_cell.length_a   1.000
_cell.length_b   1.000
_cell.length_c   1.000
_cell.angle_alpha   90.00
_cell.angle_beta   90.00
_cell.angle_gamma   90.00
#
_symmetry.space_group_name_H-M   'P 1'
#
loop_
_entity.id
_entity.type
_entity.pdbx_description
1 polymer ?
#
loop_
_entity_poly.entity_id
_entity_poly.type
_entity_poly.pdbx_seq_one_letter_code
_entity_poly.pdbx_strand_id
1 'polypeptide(L)'
;MTSKAFRWVMGGLGIFFIFCSLTITLVEHQRFKNQPVVFPAGSLIAGVPVGGLDIPSAQARFAEVFALPLVLTIDGSTIHVDPEVLGFSFDPEALDTAATSQVEPGSFYSFLLDHSHTAPPVTVSPNSSMDANSIRAYLQSEIEPRYAQPGSQTLPIPNTTNFSLGEPGYSLQIDQAVTAIQTALLTTDKSPVALPFAESPPTPPDLEMLAVFLRHNID
;
A
#
# COMPACT_ATOMS: atom_id res chain seq x y z
N MET A 1 -70.61 41.20 15.93
CA MET A 1 -69.41 41.74 16.60
C MET A 1 -68.38 40.63 16.79
N THR A 2 -67.65 40.19 15.74
CA THR A 2 -66.75 39.01 15.88
C THR A 2 -65.56 38.98 14.89
N SER A 3 -65.03 40.13 14.43
CA SER A 3 -63.94 40.10 13.43
C SER A 3 -62.55 40.46 13.96
N LYS A 4 -62.42 41.11 15.12
CA LYS A 4 -61.10 41.53 15.65
C LYS A 4 -60.33 40.39 16.32
N ALA A 5 -61.00 39.60 17.16
CA ALA A 5 -60.39 38.44 17.82
C ALA A 5 -59.97 37.37 16.82
N PHE A 6 -60.81 37.08 15.83
CA PHE A 6 -60.52 36.10 14.76
C PHE A 6 -59.28 36.49 13.94
N ARG A 7 -59.11 37.79 13.61
CA ARG A 7 -57.92 38.28 12.89
C ARG A 7 -56.63 38.16 13.71
N TRP A 8 -56.71 38.37 15.01
CA TRP A 8 -55.55 38.19 15.91
C TRP A 8 -55.18 36.72 16.09
N VAL A 9 -56.17 35.82 16.23
CA VAL A 9 -55.94 34.37 16.29
C VAL A 9 -55.32 33.86 14.98
N MET A 10 -55.85 34.29 13.84
CA MET A 10 -55.31 33.89 12.53
C MET A 10 -53.89 34.45 12.30
N GLY A 11 -53.63 35.70 12.73
CA GLY A 11 -52.30 36.30 12.66
C GLY A 11 -51.27 35.62 13.59
N GLY A 12 -51.68 35.30 14.82
CA GLY A 12 -50.85 34.56 15.77
C GLY A 12 -50.52 33.15 15.30
N LEU A 13 -51.50 32.46 14.69
CA LEU A 13 -51.29 31.14 14.07
C LEU A 13 -50.31 31.23 12.90
N GLY A 14 -50.43 32.25 12.05
CA GLY A 14 -49.47 32.48 10.95
C GLY A 14 -48.05 32.71 11.45
N ILE A 15 -47.87 33.56 12.45
CA ILE A 15 -46.55 33.82 13.08
C ILE A 15 -45.98 32.54 13.69
N PHE A 16 -46.82 31.74 14.35
CA PHE A 16 -46.43 30.45 14.92
C PHE A 16 -45.91 29.49 13.84
N PHE A 17 -46.62 29.35 12.70
CA PHE A 17 -46.16 28.52 11.59
C PHE A 17 -44.85 29.01 10.98
N ILE A 18 -44.65 30.34 10.85
CA ILE A 18 -43.39 30.91 10.37
C ILE A 18 -42.24 30.59 11.34
N PHE A 19 -42.47 30.73 12.65
CA PHE A 19 -41.48 30.37 13.66
C PHE A 19 -41.12 28.88 13.63
N CYS A 20 -42.12 27.99 13.58
CA CYS A 20 -41.90 26.55 13.44
C CYS A 20 -41.08 26.22 12.18
N SER A 21 -41.48 26.78 11.02
CA SER A 21 -40.75 26.59 9.76
C SER A 21 -39.28 27.01 9.88
N LEU A 22 -39.02 28.19 10.44
CA LEU A 22 -37.67 28.69 10.67
C LEU A 22 -36.85 27.76 11.59
N THR A 23 -37.45 27.27 12.68
CA THR A 23 -36.76 26.33 13.59
C THR A 23 -36.43 25.01 12.90
N ILE A 24 -37.34 24.45 12.10
CA ILE A 24 -37.10 23.23 11.34
C ILE A 24 -35.97 23.45 10.33
N THR A 25 -36.00 24.55 9.58
CA THR A 25 -34.93 24.88 8.62
C THR A 25 -33.55 25.00 9.29
N LEU A 26 -33.47 25.63 10.48
CA LEU A 26 -32.21 25.74 11.22
C LEU A 26 -31.69 24.37 11.68
N VAL A 27 -32.58 23.50 12.18
CA VAL A 27 -32.22 22.14 12.61
C VAL A 27 -31.76 21.29 11.42
N GLU A 28 -32.50 21.29 10.31
CA GLU A 28 -32.12 20.53 9.11
C GLU A 28 -30.82 21.05 8.48
N HIS A 29 -30.61 22.36 8.47
CA HIS A 29 -29.35 22.94 8.00
C HIS A 29 -28.15 22.56 8.89
N GLN A 30 -28.35 22.44 10.20
CA GLN A 30 -27.32 21.90 11.10
C GLN A 30 -27.06 20.42 10.84
N ARG A 31 -28.11 19.62 10.64
CA ARG A 31 -27.98 18.18 10.29
C ARG A 31 -27.21 17.99 8.99
N PHE A 32 -27.54 18.75 7.95
CA PHE A 32 -26.85 18.73 6.68
C PHE A 32 -25.35 19.07 6.81
N LYS A 33 -25.01 20.09 7.61
CA LYS A 33 -23.61 20.46 7.88
C LYS A 33 -22.84 19.43 8.69
N ASN A 34 -23.53 18.68 9.54
CA ASN A 34 -22.92 17.68 10.41
C ASN A 34 -22.94 16.27 9.81
N GLN A 35 -23.47 16.11 8.59
CA GLN A 35 -23.46 14.83 7.91
C GLN A 35 -22.02 14.48 7.51
N PRO A 36 -21.50 13.31 7.92
CA PRO A 36 -20.17 12.90 7.51
C PRO A 36 -20.12 12.78 5.99
N VAL A 37 -19.04 13.28 5.39
CA VAL A 37 -18.75 13.06 3.97
C VAL A 37 -18.34 11.59 3.83
N VAL A 38 -19.12 10.86 3.04
CA VAL A 38 -18.92 9.43 2.79
C VAL A 38 -18.46 9.25 1.36
N PHE A 39 -17.52 8.33 1.13
CA PHE A 39 -17.07 8.01 -0.22
C PHE A 39 -18.20 7.38 -1.04
N PRO A 40 -18.38 7.80 -2.31
CA PRO A 40 -19.40 7.23 -3.17
C PRO A 40 -19.23 5.71 -3.34
N ALA A 41 -20.34 5.00 -3.54
CA ALA A 41 -20.29 3.56 -3.77
C ALA A 41 -19.38 3.21 -4.97
N GLY A 42 -18.58 2.16 -4.85
CA GLY A 42 -17.61 1.76 -5.87
C GLY A 42 -16.30 2.54 -5.89
N SER A 43 -16.08 3.48 -4.95
CA SER A 43 -14.81 4.20 -4.84
C SER A 43 -13.67 3.27 -4.43
N LEU A 44 -12.51 3.46 -5.08
CA LEU A 44 -11.31 2.65 -4.93
C LEU A 44 -10.10 3.56 -4.73
N ILE A 45 -9.53 3.57 -3.53
CA ILE A 45 -8.34 4.37 -3.22
C ILE A 45 -7.19 3.42 -2.96
N ALA A 46 -6.08 3.59 -3.69
CA ALA A 46 -4.90 2.74 -3.55
C ALA A 46 -5.19 1.23 -3.69
N GLY A 47 -6.18 0.86 -4.52
CA GLY A 47 -6.64 -0.53 -4.67
C GLY A 47 -7.57 -1.04 -3.56
N VAL A 48 -7.80 -0.23 -2.51
CA VAL A 48 -8.67 -0.56 -1.38
C VAL A 48 -10.08 -0.02 -1.63
N PRO A 49 -11.14 -0.86 -1.54
CA PRO A 49 -12.51 -0.40 -1.71
C PRO A 49 -12.93 0.42 -0.49
N VAL A 50 -13.29 1.68 -0.70
CA VAL A 50 -13.70 2.60 0.38
C VAL A 50 -15.14 3.10 0.23
N GLY A 51 -15.87 2.64 -0.79
CA GLY A 51 -17.25 3.06 -1.00
C GLY A 51 -18.13 2.83 0.22
N GLY A 52 -18.87 3.87 0.62
CA GLY A 52 -19.73 3.85 1.81
C GLY A 52 -19.01 4.10 3.14
N LEU A 53 -17.68 4.30 3.14
CA LEU A 53 -16.92 4.66 4.34
C LEU A 53 -16.81 6.18 4.48
N ASP A 54 -16.86 6.66 5.71
CA ASP A 54 -16.39 8.01 6.04
C ASP A 54 -14.86 8.04 6.11
N ILE A 55 -14.30 9.25 6.15
CA ILE A 55 -12.84 9.46 6.10
C ILE A 55 -12.12 8.68 7.23
N PRO A 56 -12.53 8.75 8.52
CA PRO A 56 -11.85 8.02 9.58
C PRO A 56 -11.91 6.49 9.41
N SER A 57 -13.04 5.95 8.94
CA SER A 57 -13.14 4.50 8.69
C SER A 57 -12.30 4.07 7.50
N ALA A 58 -12.17 4.90 6.47
CA ALA A 58 -11.27 4.64 5.35
C ALA A 58 -9.80 4.63 5.80
N GLN A 59 -9.38 5.59 6.64
CA GLN A 59 -8.04 5.61 7.24
C GLN A 59 -7.72 4.34 8.02
N ALA A 60 -8.62 3.93 8.92
CA ALA A 60 -8.46 2.70 9.69
C ALA A 60 -8.32 1.47 8.77
N ARG A 61 -9.10 1.43 7.70
CA ARG A 61 -9.02 0.35 6.71
C ARG A 61 -7.68 0.35 5.96
N PHE A 62 -7.15 1.51 5.57
CA PHE A 62 -5.83 1.57 4.94
C PHE A 62 -4.74 1.08 5.89
N ALA A 63 -4.77 1.52 7.15
CA ALA A 63 -3.83 1.07 8.16
C ALA A 63 -3.86 -0.46 8.33
N GLU A 64 -5.06 -1.06 8.36
CA GLU A 64 -5.22 -2.51 8.44
C GLU A 64 -4.67 -3.23 7.20
N VAL A 65 -5.04 -2.79 5.99
CA VAL A 65 -4.63 -3.45 4.74
C VAL A 65 -3.13 -3.36 4.49
N PHE A 66 -2.53 -2.19 4.74
CA PHE A 66 -1.12 -1.95 4.49
C PHE A 66 -0.20 -2.45 5.61
N ALA A 67 -0.74 -2.76 6.80
CA ALA A 67 -0.01 -3.45 7.86
C ALA A 67 0.11 -4.97 7.64
N LEU A 68 -0.60 -5.55 6.65
CA LEU A 68 -0.52 -6.98 6.41
C LEU A 68 0.87 -7.41 5.92
N PRO A 69 1.43 -8.51 6.47
CA PRO A 69 2.75 -9.00 6.08
C PRO A 69 2.76 -9.47 4.62
N LEU A 70 3.88 -9.23 3.95
CA LEU A 70 4.14 -9.73 2.60
C LEU A 70 4.64 -11.17 2.68
N VAL A 71 4.15 -12.03 1.79
CA VAL A 71 4.61 -13.41 1.67
C VAL A 71 5.62 -13.52 0.55
N LEU A 72 6.84 -13.93 0.87
CA LEU A 72 7.90 -14.23 -0.10
C LEU A 72 8.02 -15.76 -0.23
N THR A 73 8.22 -16.26 -1.45
CA THR A 73 8.40 -17.69 -1.71
C THR A 73 9.74 -17.99 -2.34
N ILE A 74 10.43 -19.00 -1.81
CA ILE A 74 11.73 -19.50 -2.28
C ILE A 74 11.66 -21.02 -2.33
N ASP A 75 11.73 -21.64 -3.50
CA ASP A 75 11.75 -23.11 -3.67
C ASP A 75 10.68 -23.86 -2.85
N GLY A 76 9.46 -23.31 -2.81
CA GLY A 76 8.33 -23.87 -2.06
C GLY A 76 8.30 -23.54 -0.56
N SER A 77 9.32 -22.87 -0.03
CA SER A 77 9.32 -22.28 1.33
C SER A 77 8.68 -20.90 1.33
N THR A 78 7.93 -20.58 2.37
CA THR A 78 7.23 -19.29 2.55
C THR A 78 7.86 -18.48 3.69
N ILE A 79 8.08 -17.19 3.47
CA ILE A 79 8.62 -16.24 4.45
C ILE A 79 7.64 -15.09 4.57
N HIS A 80 7.26 -14.75 5.80
CA HIS A 80 6.43 -13.58 6.09
C HIS A 80 7.33 -12.41 6.47
N VAL A 81 7.15 -11.26 5.83
CA VAL A 81 7.96 -10.07 6.07
C VAL A 81 7.05 -8.88 6.29
N ASP A 82 7.31 -8.15 7.38
CA ASP A 82 6.56 -6.94 7.69
C ASP A 82 6.97 -5.80 6.73
N PRO A 83 6.01 -5.05 6.16
CA PRO A 83 6.29 -3.96 5.23
C PRO A 83 7.22 -2.89 5.81
N GLU A 84 7.14 -2.65 7.13
CA GLU A 84 7.99 -1.67 7.82
C GLU A 84 9.48 -2.00 7.72
N VAL A 85 9.84 -3.29 7.78
CA VAL A 85 11.23 -3.76 7.63
C VAL A 85 11.75 -3.51 6.22
N LEU A 86 10.84 -3.53 5.24
CA LEU A 86 11.12 -3.25 3.83
C LEU A 86 11.19 -1.75 3.52
N GLY A 87 11.06 -0.87 4.52
CA GLY A 87 11.08 0.58 4.35
C GLY A 87 9.81 1.12 3.69
N PHE A 88 8.68 0.41 3.80
CA PHE A 88 7.39 0.89 3.35
C PHE A 88 6.80 1.86 4.36
N SER A 89 6.46 3.07 3.91
CA SER A 89 5.74 4.05 4.71
C SER A 89 4.50 4.53 3.96
N PHE A 90 3.36 4.51 4.65
CA PHE A 90 2.08 4.92 4.13
C PHE A 90 1.59 6.17 4.86
N ASP A 91 1.27 7.22 4.09
CA ASP A 91 0.69 8.45 4.62
C ASP A 91 -0.82 8.51 4.28
N PRO A 92 -1.72 8.19 5.24
CA PRO A 92 -3.15 8.23 5.01
C PRO A 92 -3.68 9.65 4.76
N GLU A 93 -3.08 10.68 5.36
CA GLU A 93 -3.58 12.06 5.27
C GLU A 93 -3.42 12.63 3.86
N ALA A 94 -2.31 12.31 3.20
CA ALA A 94 -2.05 12.72 1.82
C ALA A 94 -3.07 12.12 0.85
N LEU A 95 -3.47 10.86 1.07
CA LEU A 95 -4.45 10.17 0.23
C LEU A 95 -5.86 10.66 0.47
N ASP A 96 -6.22 10.96 1.71
CA ASP A 96 -7.52 11.54 2.01
C ASP A 96 -7.68 12.92 1.40
N THR A 97 -6.64 13.76 1.45
CA THR A 97 -6.67 15.08 0.81
C THR A 97 -6.88 14.94 -0.71
N ALA A 98 -6.19 14.00 -1.35
CA ALA A 98 -6.35 13.73 -2.78
C ALA A 98 -7.74 13.18 -3.11
N ALA A 99 -8.29 12.29 -2.28
CA ALA A 99 -9.59 11.67 -2.53
C ALA A 99 -10.76 12.61 -2.24
N THR A 100 -10.72 13.35 -1.13
CA THR A 100 -11.76 14.31 -0.76
C THR A 100 -11.86 15.47 -1.74
N SER A 101 -10.75 15.85 -2.40
CA SER A 101 -10.78 16.87 -3.48
C SER A 101 -11.66 16.49 -4.68
N GLN A 102 -11.93 15.19 -4.87
CA GLN A 102 -12.77 14.66 -5.96
C GLN A 102 -14.21 14.37 -5.51
N VAL A 103 -14.47 14.40 -4.20
CA VAL A 103 -15.82 14.21 -3.66
C VAL A 103 -16.53 15.55 -3.67
N GLU A 104 -17.48 15.73 -4.58
CA GLU A 104 -18.33 16.91 -4.57
C GLU A 104 -19.29 16.85 -3.35
N PRO A 105 -19.30 17.87 -2.48
CA PRO A 105 -20.27 17.91 -1.40
C PRO A 105 -21.68 18.05 -1.99
N GLY A 106 -22.62 17.23 -1.50
CA GLY A 106 -24.02 17.27 -1.93
C GLY A 106 -24.65 18.64 -1.67
N SER A 107 -25.73 18.98 -2.38
CA SER A 107 -26.48 20.22 -2.17
C SER A 107 -27.51 20.10 -1.03
N PHE A 108 -27.71 21.18 -0.27
CA PHE A 108 -28.74 21.24 0.80
C PHE A 108 -30.15 20.93 0.28
N TYR A 109 -30.48 21.41 -0.92
CA TYR A 109 -31.80 21.15 -1.52
C TYR A 109 -31.96 19.68 -1.93
N SER A 110 -30.90 19.03 -2.39
CA SER A 110 -30.89 17.60 -2.70
C SER A 110 -31.10 16.75 -1.45
N PHE A 111 -30.48 17.14 -0.33
CA PHE A 111 -30.70 16.52 0.98
C PHE A 111 -32.16 16.66 1.45
N LEU A 112 -32.74 17.86 1.38
CA LEU A 112 -34.14 18.10 1.79
C LEU A 112 -35.16 17.31 0.97
N LEU A 113 -34.89 17.09 -0.32
CA LEU A 113 -35.78 16.38 -1.23
C LEU A 113 -35.52 14.88 -1.29
N ASP A 114 -34.57 14.35 -0.51
CA ASP A 114 -34.09 12.96 -0.59
C ASP A 114 -33.63 12.56 -2.01
N HIS A 115 -33.24 13.54 -2.81
CA HIS A 115 -32.65 13.33 -4.13
C HIS A 115 -31.14 13.23 -3.97
N SER A 116 -30.68 12.20 -3.25
CA SER A 116 -29.24 11.94 -3.11
C SER A 116 -28.66 11.68 -4.50
N HIS A 117 -27.94 12.67 -5.05
CA HIS A 117 -27.14 12.46 -6.24
C HIS A 117 -26.08 11.41 -5.91
N THR A 118 -26.10 10.28 -6.64
CA THR A 118 -25.00 9.32 -6.58
C THR A 118 -23.78 9.97 -7.21
N ALA A 119 -22.87 10.47 -6.39
CA ALA A 119 -21.59 10.99 -6.87
C ALA A 119 -20.82 9.87 -7.61
N PRO A 120 -20.04 10.21 -8.64
CA PRO A 120 -19.26 9.22 -9.36
C PRO A 120 -18.20 8.57 -8.44
N PRO A 121 -17.83 7.31 -8.68
CA PRO A 121 -16.77 6.65 -7.93
C PRO A 121 -15.44 7.40 -8.02
N VAL A 122 -14.76 7.56 -6.88
CA VAL A 122 -13.44 8.18 -6.81
C VAL A 122 -12.37 7.11 -6.95
N THR A 123 -11.41 7.32 -7.86
CA THR A 123 -10.25 6.44 -8.03
C THR A 123 -8.97 7.23 -7.88
N VAL A 124 -8.17 6.92 -6.86
CA VAL A 124 -6.90 7.62 -6.57
C VAL A 124 -5.78 6.59 -6.44
N SER A 125 -4.67 6.84 -7.13
CA SER A 125 -3.46 6.02 -7.03
C SER A 125 -2.76 6.22 -5.67
N PRO A 126 -2.12 5.18 -5.11
CA PRO A 126 -1.41 5.31 -3.83
C PRO A 126 -0.25 6.31 -3.95
N ASN A 127 -0.18 7.29 -3.04
CA ASN A 127 1.04 8.06 -2.79
C ASN A 127 1.77 7.37 -1.62
N SER A 128 2.60 6.38 -1.93
CA SER A 128 3.42 5.69 -0.92
C SER A 128 4.89 6.01 -1.15
N SER A 129 5.61 6.26 -0.06
CA SER A 129 7.05 6.41 -0.09
C SER A 129 7.68 5.05 0.17
N MET A 130 8.59 4.63 -0.72
CA MET A 130 9.26 3.35 -0.59
C MET A 130 10.75 3.53 -0.85
N ASP A 131 11.57 3.05 0.08
CA ASP A 131 13.01 3.06 -0.06
C ASP A 131 13.52 1.72 -0.62
N ALA A 132 13.94 1.74 -1.89
CA ALA A 132 14.52 0.57 -2.54
C ALA A 132 15.79 0.07 -1.83
N ASN A 133 16.51 0.95 -1.12
CA ASN A 133 17.73 0.55 -0.41
C ASN A 133 17.42 -0.30 0.82
N SER A 134 16.32 -0.01 1.53
CA SER A 134 15.84 -0.82 2.66
C SER A 134 15.50 -2.24 2.23
N ILE A 135 14.78 -2.41 1.10
CA ILE A 135 14.49 -3.74 0.52
C ILE A 135 15.80 -4.47 0.19
N ARG A 136 16.74 -3.80 -0.49
CA ARG A 136 18.03 -4.38 -0.85
C ARG A 136 18.81 -4.83 0.39
N ALA A 137 18.87 -3.98 1.42
CA ALA A 137 19.56 -4.28 2.67
C ALA A 137 18.95 -5.50 3.37
N TYR A 138 17.62 -5.61 3.40
CA TYR A 138 16.93 -6.78 3.94
C TYR A 138 17.28 -8.06 3.17
N LEU A 139 17.22 -8.03 1.83
CA LEU A 139 17.53 -9.19 1.00
C LEU A 139 18.99 -9.67 1.19
N GLN A 140 19.94 -8.75 1.28
CA GLN A 140 21.37 -9.07 1.45
C GLN A 140 21.72 -9.56 2.86
N SER A 141 21.02 -9.08 3.89
CA SER A 141 21.33 -9.43 5.28
C SER A 141 20.58 -10.67 5.77
N GLU A 142 19.33 -10.86 5.37
CA GLU A 142 18.46 -11.91 5.92
C GLU A 142 18.21 -13.06 4.93
N ILE A 143 18.16 -12.79 3.62
CA ILE A 143 17.81 -13.80 2.61
C ILE A 143 19.06 -14.43 1.99
N GLU A 144 19.97 -13.63 1.43
CA GLU A 144 21.17 -14.16 0.77
C GLU A 144 21.98 -15.12 1.64
N PRO A 145 22.31 -14.82 2.92
CA PRO A 145 23.15 -15.72 3.72
C PRO A 145 22.51 -17.06 4.05
N ARG A 146 21.18 -17.16 3.93
CA ARG A 146 20.41 -18.37 4.27
C ARG A 146 20.06 -19.21 3.05
N TYR A 147 19.85 -18.57 1.90
CA TYR A 147 19.29 -19.23 0.71
C TYR A 147 20.21 -19.18 -0.50
N ALA A 148 21.17 -18.26 -0.57
CA ALA A 148 22.15 -18.27 -1.65
C ALA A 148 23.20 -19.36 -1.38
N GLN A 149 23.56 -20.09 -2.43
CA GLN A 149 24.63 -21.07 -2.43
C GLN A 149 25.76 -20.56 -3.32
N PRO A 150 26.90 -20.12 -2.76
CA PRO A 150 28.01 -19.68 -3.59
C PRO A 150 28.52 -20.82 -4.46
N GLY A 151 28.88 -20.53 -5.70
CA GLY A 151 29.51 -21.51 -6.59
C GLY A 151 30.87 -21.96 -6.04
N SER A 152 31.21 -23.22 -6.25
CA SER A 152 32.50 -23.74 -5.79
C SER A 152 33.66 -23.08 -6.53
N GLN A 153 34.82 -23.04 -5.87
CA GLN A 153 36.02 -22.46 -6.46
C GLN A 153 36.62 -23.41 -7.49
N THR A 154 37.21 -22.85 -8.55
CA THR A 154 38.07 -23.62 -9.44
C THR A 154 39.35 -24.00 -8.71
N LEU A 155 39.58 -25.30 -8.50
CA LEU A 155 40.74 -25.78 -7.75
C LEU A 155 41.85 -26.25 -8.71
N PRO A 156 43.13 -25.94 -8.44
CA PRO A 156 44.22 -26.53 -9.20
C PRO A 156 44.31 -28.05 -8.99
N ILE A 157 44.59 -28.80 -10.06
CA ILE A 157 44.78 -30.25 -9.98
C ILE A 157 46.27 -30.52 -9.68
N PRO A 158 46.62 -31.16 -8.54
CA PRO A 158 48.02 -31.40 -8.15
C PRO A 158 48.81 -32.15 -9.22
N ASN A 159 50.10 -31.79 -9.40
CA ASN A 159 51.01 -32.35 -10.41
C ASN A 159 50.56 -32.15 -11.87
N THR A 160 49.73 -31.14 -12.14
CA THR A 160 49.33 -30.75 -13.50
C THR A 160 49.36 -29.23 -13.62
N THR A 161 49.17 -28.69 -14.83
CA THR A 161 48.93 -27.25 -15.08
C THR A 161 47.44 -26.91 -15.22
N ASN A 162 46.55 -27.86 -14.92
CA ASN A 162 45.12 -27.74 -15.14
C ASN A 162 44.36 -27.36 -13.87
N PHE A 163 43.19 -26.74 -14.05
CA PHE A 163 42.24 -26.43 -12.99
C PHE A 163 40.98 -27.28 -13.16
N SER A 164 40.45 -27.76 -12.04
CA SER A 164 39.10 -28.31 -11.95
C SER A 164 38.12 -27.13 -12.05
N LEU A 165 37.14 -27.26 -12.94
CA LEU A 165 36.04 -26.31 -13.04
C LEU A 165 35.17 -26.45 -11.79
N GLY A 166 34.92 -25.34 -11.10
CA GLY A 166 33.94 -25.31 -10.02
C GLY A 166 32.53 -25.52 -10.56
N GLU A 167 31.66 -26.09 -9.74
CA GLU A 167 30.22 -26.13 -9.94
C GLU A 167 29.58 -24.74 -9.80
N PRO A 168 28.57 -24.42 -10.63
CA PRO A 168 27.82 -23.17 -10.52
C PRO A 168 27.07 -23.11 -9.18
N GLY A 169 26.91 -21.90 -8.66
CA GLY A 169 26.11 -21.63 -7.46
C GLY A 169 24.71 -21.13 -7.80
N TYR A 170 23.97 -20.74 -6.77
CA TYR A 170 22.69 -20.06 -6.88
C TYR A 170 22.73 -18.74 -6.09
N SER A 171 22.44 -17.63 -6.77
CA SER A 171 22.38 -16.32 -6.15
C SER A 171 21.02 -15.65 -6.39
N LEU A 172 20.61 -14.84 -5.41
CA LEU A 172 19.41 -14.04 -5.50
C LEU A 172 19.62 -12.91 -6.53
N GLN A 173 18.67 -12.74 -7.44
CA GLN A 173 18.66 -11.62 -8.38
C GLN A 173 18.08 -10.38 -7.68
N ILE A 174 18.91 -9.69 -6.90
CA ILE A 174 18.50 -8.59 -6.00
C ILE A 174 17.64 -7.55 -6.72
N ASP A 175 18.07 -7.01 -7.85
CA ASP A 175 17.34 -5.91 -8.50
C ASP A 175 15.96 -6.34 -9.04
N GLN A 176 15.86 -7.59 -9.51
CA GLN A 176 14.59 -8.17 -9.93
C GLN A 176 13.67 -8.43 -8.73
N ALA A 177 14.24 -8.96 -7.63
CA ALA A 177 13.53 -9.18 -6.38
C ALA A 177 12.99 -7.87 -5.80
N VAL A 178 13.80 -6.81 -5.79
CA VAL A 178 13.39 -5.47 -5.34
C VAL A 178 12.18 -5.01 -6.16
N THR A 179 12.26 -5.05 -7.49
CA THR A 179 11.15 -4.62 -8.36
C THR A 179 9.86 -5.42 -8.12
N ALA A 180 9.98 -6.74 -7.93
CA ALA A 180 8.84 -7.61 -7.64
C ALA A 180 8.19 -7.27 -6.28
N ILE A 181 9.00 -7.08 -5.23
CA ILE A 181 8.54 -6.68 -3.90
C ILE A 181 7.89 -5.30 -3.93
N GLN A 182 8.48 -4.33 -4.63
CA GLN A 182 7.91 -2.99 -4.78
C GLN A 182 6.51 -3.04 -5.38
N THR A 183 6.34 -3.83 -6.43
CA THR A 183 5.04 -4.00 -7.10
C THR A 183 4.02 -4.63 -6.16
N ALA A 184 4.41 -5.67 -5.42
CA ALA A 184 3.53 -6.40 -4.51
C ALA A 184 3.12 -5.61 -3.26
N LEU A 185 3.96 -4.69 -2.78
CA LEU A 185 3.62 -3.81 -1.66
C LEU A 185 2.57 -2.76 -2.03
N LEU A 186 2.56 -2.33 -3.31
CA LEU A 186 1.57 -1.38 -3.83
C LEU A 186 0.20 -2.03 -4.11
N THR A 187 0.16 -3.36 -4.23
CA THR A 187 -1.08 -4.08 -4.47
C THR A 187 -1.79 -4.43 -3.17
N THR A 188 -3.11 -4.24 -3.16
CA THR A 188 -3.97 -4.68 -2.06
C THR A 188 -4.06 -6.20 -1.97
N ASP A 189 -3.90 -6.90 -3.10
CA ASP A 189 -3.83 -8.36 -3.15
C ASP A 189 -2.46 -8.81 -2.64
N LYS A 190 -2.42 -9.39 -1.44
CA LYS A 190 -1.18 -9.89 -0.79
C LYS A 190 -0.79 -11.26 -1.34
N SER A 191 -0.72 -11.33 -2.67
CA SER A 191 -0.29 -12.52 -3.39
C SER A 191 1.19 -12.85 -3.08
N PRO A 192 1.56 -14.14 -2.97
CA PRO A 192 2.94 -14.51 -2.70
C PRO A 192 3.89 -14.07 -3.81
N VAL A 193 5.04 -13.50 -3.42
CA VAL A 193 6.08 -13.02 -4.34
C VAL A 193 7.18 -14.07 -4.45
N ALA A 194 7.34 -14.65 -5.64
CA ALA A 194 8.46 -15.54 -5.92
C ALA A 194 9.76 -14.76 -6.04
N LEU A 195 10.74 -15.09 -5.20
CA LEU A 195 12.06 -14.48 -5.28
C LEU A 195 12.87 -15.12 -6.41
N PRO A 196 13.40 -14.32 -7.34
CA PRO A 196 14.16 -14.84 -8.47
C PRO A 196 15.57 -15.26 -8.04
N PHE A 197 15.84 -16.56 -8.08
CA PHE A 197 17.19 -17.10 -7.99
C PHE A 197 17.68 -17.49 -9.38
N ALA A 198 18.96 -17.28 -9.65
CA ALA A 198 19.59 -17.73 -10.88
C ALA A 198 20.94 -18.38 -10.60
N GLU A 199 21.41 -19.18 -11.55
CA GLU A 199 22.74 -19.75 -11.50
C GLU A 199 23.79 -18.62 -11.51
N SER A 200 24.68 -18.67 -10.52
CA SER A 200 25.84 -17.80 -10.42
C SER A 200 27.08 -18.53 -10.93
N PRO A 201 27.97 -17.86 -11.68
CA PRO A 201 29.19 -18.49 -12.18
C PRO A 201 30.08 -19.00 -11.03
N PRO A 202 30.94 -20.01 -11.30
CA PRO A 202 31.90 -20.51 -10.30
C PRO A 202 32.78 -19.38 -9.79
N THR A 203 33.15 -19.47 -8.51
CA THR A 203 34.03 -18.47 -7.91
C THR A 203 35.44 -18.60 -8.54
N PRO A 204 36.02 -17.52 -9.08
CA PRO A 204 37.37 -17.57 -9.63
C PRO A 204 38.39 -17.98 -8.55
N PRO A 205 39.51 -18.58 -8.95
CA PRO A 205 40.53 -19.03 -8.01
C PRO A 205 41.17 -17.83 -7.32
N ASP A 206 41.37 -17.93 -6.01
CA ASP A 206 42.06 -16.90 -5.24
C ASP A 206 43.51 -16.72 -5.69
N LEU A 207 43.99 -15.48 -5.70
CA LEU A 207 45.37 -15.15 -6.11
C LEU A 207 46.41 -15.77 -5.19
N GLU A 208 46.11 -15.89 -3.89
CA GLU A 208 47.00 -16.56 -2.94
C GLU A 208 47.12 -18.05 -3.27
N MET A 209 46.00 -18.72 -3.56
CA MET A 209 45.98 -20.11 -4.02
C MET A 209 46.74 -20.28 -5.34
N LEU A 210 46.60 -19.34 -6.28
CA LEU A 210 47.32 -19.34 -7.54
C LEU A 210 48.85 -19.24 -7.30
N ALA A 211 49.28 -18.39 -6.37
CA ALA A 211 50.70 -18.22 -6.03
C ALA A 211 51.29 -19.49 -5.37
N VAL A 212 50.55 -20.13 -4.47
CA VAL A 212 50.94 -21.41 -3.85
C VAL A 212 51.07 -22.51 -4.91
N PHE A 213 50.11 -22.61 -5.82
CA PHE A 213 50.13 -23.59 -6.90
C PHE A 213 51.29 -23.38 -7.87
N LEU A 214 51.58 -22.11 -8.22
CA LEU A 214 52.71 -21.78 -9.07
C LEU A 214 54.05 -22.15 -8.42
N ARG A 215 54.24 -21.78 -7.13
CA ARG A 215 55.44 -22.16 -6.36
C ARG A 215 55.66 -23.67 -6.34
N HIS A 216 54.60 -24.44 -6.10
CA HIS A 216 54.69 -25.90 -6.06
C HIS A 216 55.08 -26.55 -7.40
N ASN A 217 54.79 -25.92 -8.54
CA ASN A 217 55.13 -26.46 -9.87
C ASN A 217 56.49 -25.97 -10.43
N ILE A 218 57.09 -24.94 -9.85
CA ILE A 218 58.38 -24.38 -10.30
C ILE A 218 59.59 -24.84 -9.46
N ASP A 219 59.35 -25.34 -8.24
CA ASP A 219 60.36 -26.02 -7.40
C ASP A 219 60.48 -27.52 -7.78
#